data_AF-A0AAI9PA88-F1
#
_entry.id   AF-A0AAI9PA88-F1
#
_cell.length_a   1.000
_cell.length_b   1.000
_cell.length_c   1.000
_cell.angle_alpha   90.00
_cell.angle_beta   90.00
_cell.angle_gamma   90.00
#
_symmetry.space_group_name_H-M   'P 1'
#
loop_
_entity.id
_entity.type
_entity.pdbx_description
1 polymer ?
#
loop_
_entity_poly.entity_id
_entity_poly.type
_entity_poly.pdbx_seq_one_letter_code
_entity_poly.pdbx_strand_id
1 'polypeptide(L)' 'MRDPRKHPVPGDVITRFGTTREVTATRRNERGTVTHVLYEHPGQTHLEPAKETTISSWRAWTKEDAMVVREGTV' A
#
# COMPACT_ATOMS: atom_id res chain seq x y z
N MET A 1 10.14 11.95 8.03
CA MET A 1 8.96 11.74 7.16
C MET A 1 8.96 10.28 6.74
N ARG A 2 7.85 9.56 6.94
CA ARG A 2 7.75 8.13 6.59
C ARG A 2 7.58 8.04 5.08
N ASP A 3 8.18 7.05 4.44
CA ASP A 3 7.95 6.80 3.00
C ASP A 3 6.97 5.64 2.83
N PRO A 4 5.72 5.86 2.39
CA PRO A 4 4.72 4.82 2.12
C PRO A 4 5.18 3.71 1.18
N ARG A 5 6.14 4.02 0.29
CA ARG A 5 6.73 3.05 -0.64
C ARG A 5 7.61 2.03 0.08
N LYS A 6 8.16 2.40 1.25
CA LYS A 6 9.06 1.56 2.07
C LYS A 6 8.39 0.99 3.31
N HIS A 7 7.55 1.80 3.95
CA HIS A 7 6.90 1.54 5.23
C HIS A 7 5.40 1.87 5.13
N PRO A 8 4.63 1.06 4.39
CA PRO A 8 3.21 1.31 4.20
C PRO A 8 2.44 1.19 5.52
N VAL A 9 1.42 2.01 5.67
CA VAL A 9 0.44 1.98 6.76
C VAL A 9 -0.96 2.23 6.20
N PRO A 10 -2.04 1.82 6.89
CA PRO A 10 -3.41 2.13 6.48
C PRO A 10 -3.63 3.61 6.18
N GLY A 11 -4.33 3.91 5.08
CA GLY A 11 -4.62 5.27 4.61
C GLY A 11 -3.60 5.85 3.63
N ASP A 12 -2.46 5.18 3.42
CA ASP A 12 -1.51 5.54 2.37
C ASP A 12 -2.14 5.43 0.99
N VAL A 13 -1.96 6.45 0.15
CA VAL A 13 -2.42 6.43 -1.25
C VAL A 13 -1.23 6.68 -2.17
N ILE A 14 -1.00 5.75 -3.09
CA ILE A 14 0.09 5.80 -4.06
C ILE A 14 -0.47 5.60 -5.46
N THR A 15 -0.04 6.44 -6.41
CA THR A 15 -0.38 6.33 -7.83
C THR A 15 0.86 5.99 -8.64
N ARG A 16 0.76 5.01 -9.54
CA ARG A 16 1.78 4.67 -10.54
C ARG A 16 1.13 4.32 -11.86
N PHE A 17 1.60 4.90 -12.96
CA PHE A 17 1.10 4.64 -14.31
C PHE A 17 -0.43 4.66 -14.43
N GLY A 18 -1.07 5.68 -13.84
CA GLY A 18 -2.53 5.85 -13.83
C GLY A 18 -3.30 4.89 -12.90
N THR A 19 -2.61 3.96 -12.23
CA THR A 19 -3.22 3.07 -11.23
C THR A 19 -2.99 3.61 -9.84
N THR A 20 -4.06 3.85 -9.10
CA THR A 20 -4.01 4.27 -7.69
C THR A 20 -4.29 3.08 -6.78
N ARG A 21 -3.49 2.95 -5.72
CA ARG A 21 -3.67 1.97 -4.65
C ARG A 21 -3.74 2.68 -3.31
N GLU A 22 -4.77 2.38 -2.53
CA GLU A 22 -4.90 2.80 -1.15
C GLU A 22 -4.61 1.62 -0.23
N VAL A 23 -3.67 1.76 0.70
CA VAL A 23 -3.37 0.74 1.70
C VAL A 23 -4.51 0.72 2.72
N THR A 24 -5.14 -0.43 2.89
CA THR A 24 -6.23 -0.63 3.86
C THR A 24 -5.75 -1.33 5.12
N ALA A 25 -4.77 -2.22 5.00
CA ALA A 25 -4.17 -2.91 6.14
C ALA A 25 -2.74 -3.37 5.84
N THR A 26 -1.98 -3.70 6.89
CA THR A 26 -0.71 -4.42 6.79
C THR A 26 -0.72 -5.64 7.69
N ARG A 27 -0.21 -6.77 7.21
CA ARG A 27 0.04 -7.94 8.07
C ARG A 27 1.48 -7.95 8.56
N ARG A 28 1.67 -8.40 9.78
CA ARG A 28 2.98 -8.52 10.43
C ARG A 28 3.22 -9.96 10.87
N ASN A 29 4.48 -10.38 10.90
CA ASN A 29 4.86 -11.63 11.55
C ASN A 29 4.93 -11.45 13.08
N GLU A 30 5.19 -12.54 13.81
CA GLU A 30 5.31 -12.56 15.27
C GLU A 30 6.40 -11.61 15.82
N ARG A 31 7.41 -11.28 15.00
CA ARG A 31 8.48 -10.34 15.35
C ARG A 31 8.12 -8.87 15.05
N GLY A 32 6.91 -8.61 14.57
CA GLY A 32 6.42 -7.26 14.22
C GLY A 32 6.84 -6.75 12.84
N THR A 33 7.52 -7.57 12.02
CA THR A 33 7.92 -7.18 10.66
C THR A 33 6.73 -7.25 9.71
N VAL A 34 6.48 -6.19 8.95
CA VAL A 34 5.46 -6.18 7.88
C VAL A 34 5.82 -7.22 6.82
N THR A 35 4.91 -8.15 6.56
CA THR A 35 5.07 -9.20 5.54
C THR A 35 4.19 -8.96 4.32
N HIS A 36 3.00 -8.39 4.52
CA HIS A 36 2.03 -8.16 3.45
C HIS A 36 1.35 -6.80 3.60
N VAL A 37 0.89 -6.29 2.46
CA VAL A 37 0.11 -5.06 2.31
C VAL A 37 -1.21 -5.44 1.67
N LEU A 38 -2.30 -5.03 2.31
CA LEU A 38 -3.64 -5.10 1.75
C LEU A 38 -3.97 -3.73 1.17
N TYR A 39 -4.47 -3.69 -0.06
CA TYR A 39 -4.78 -2.46 -0.75
C TYR A 39 -6.03 -2.57 -1.61
N GLU A 40 -6.61 -1.42 -1.93
CA GLU A 40 -7.76 -1.29 -2.81
C GLU A 40 -7.48 -0.25 -3.90
N HIS A 41 -8.32 -0.26 -4.94
CA HIS A 41 -8.36 0.82 -5.93
C HIS A 41 -9.45 1.81 -5.52
N PRO A 42 -9.12 3.08 -5.24
CA PRO A 42 -10.12 4.07 -4.84
C PRO A 42 -11.26 4.16 -5.86
N GLY A 43 -12.50 4.15 -5.37
CA GLY A 43 -13.71 4.14 -6.20
C GLY A 43 -14.15 2.74 -6.68
N GLN A 44 -13.39 1.69 -6.36
CA GLN A 44 -13.75 0.28 -6.63
C GLN A 44 -13.98 -0.55 -5.36
N THR A 45 -13.89 0.06 -4.17
CA THR A 45 -14.04 -0.59 -2.85
C THR A 45 -15.33 -1.40 -2.69
N HIS A 46 -16.40 -1.07 -3.41
CA HIS A 46 -17.67 -1.81 -3.35
C HIS A 46 -17.77 -2.99 -4.33
N LEU A 47 -16.81 -3.14 -5.24
CA LEU A 47 -16.87 -4.09 -6.36
C LEU A 47 -15.88 -5.25 -6.22
N GLU A 48 -14.71 -5.01 -5.61
CA GLU A 48 -13.71 -6.05 -5.38
C GLU A 48 -13.23 -6.04 -3.93
N PRO A 49 -13.01 -7.22 -3.32
CA PRO A 49 -12.37 -7.29 -2.00
C PRO A 49 -10.93 -6.73 -2.07
N ALA A 50 -10.45 -6.22 -0.93
CA ALA A 50 -9.07 -5.76 -0.79
C ALA A 50 -8.07 -6.81 -1.30
N LYS A 51 -7.13 -6.36 -2.14
CA LYS A 51 -6.08 -7.19 -2.72
C LYS A 51 -4.91 -7.31 -1.76
N GLU A 52 -4.31 -8.48 -1.67
CA GLU A 52 -3.15 -8.74 -0.84
C GLU A 52 -1.89 -8.90 -1.69
N THR A 53 -0.76 -8.33 -1.24
CA THR A 53 0.54 -8.55 -1.85
C THR A 53 1.64 -8.60 -0.79
N THR A 54 2.75 -9.27 -1.08
CA THR A 54 3.90 -9.27 -0.17
C THR A 54 4.53 -7.89 -0.08
N ILE A 55 5.21 -7.60 1.03
CA ILE A 55 5.91 -6.32 1.22
C ILE A 55 7.01 -6.08 0.16
N SER A 56 7.62 -7.15 -0.36
CA SER A 56 8.59 -7.07 -1.45
C SER A 56 7.94 -6.66 -2.77
N SER A 57 6.80 -7.27 -3.11
CA SER A 57 6.02 -6.92 -4.31
C SER A 57 5.45 -5.51 -4.24
N TRP A 58 4.99 -5.07 -3.06
CA TRP A 58 4.60 -3.67 -2.83
C TRP A 58 5.76 -2.73 -3.15
N ARG A 59 6.91 -2.93 -2.49
CA ARG A 59 8.11 -2.09 -2.67
C ARG A 59 8.59 -2.05 -4.11
N ALA A 60 8.56 -3.19 -4.81
CA ALA A 60 8.92 -3.29 -6.21
C ALA A 60 7.95 -2.47 -7.08
N TRP A 61 6.64 -2.62 -6.87
CA TRP A 61 5.63 -1.86 -7.59
C TRP A 61 5.76 -0.36 -7.33
N THR A 62 6.09 0.06 -6.10
CA THR A 62 6.22 1.47 -5.72
C THR A 62 7.61 2.09 -5.98
N LYS A 63 8.55 1.39 -6.63
CA LYS A 63 9.96 1.82 -6.70
C LYS A 63 10.24 2.94 -7.70
N GLU A 64 9.50 2.98 -8.82
CA GLU A 64 9.78 3.87 -9.96
C GLU A 64 8.94 5.16 -9.86
N ASP A 65 8.18 5.48 -10.91
CA ASP A 65 7.34 6.67 -11.09
C ASP A 65 6.11 6.69 -10.17
N ALA A 66 6.19 5.99 -9.03
CA ALA A 66 5.15 5.97 -8.02
C ALA A 66 5.18 7.27 -7.20
N MET A 67 4.08 8.00 -7.29
CA MET A 67 3.84 9.23 -6.55
C MET A 67 3.04 8.92 -5.28
N VAL A 68 3.52 9.39 -4.14
CA VAL A 68 2.76 9.38 -2.89
C VAL A 68 1.74 10.51 -2.95
N VAL A 69 0.46 10.16 -3.00
CA VAL A 69 -0.68 11.10 -3.03
C VAL A 69 -1.08 11.51 -1.63
N ARG A 70 -1.05 10.56 -0.68
CA ARG A 70 -1.41 10.78 0.71
C ARG A 70 -0.63 9.84 1.62
N GLU A 71 -0.14 10.36 2.73
CA GLU A 71 0.40 9.56 3.83
C GLU A 71 -0.73 9.21 4.81
N GLY A 72 -0.87 7.93 5.13
CA GLY A 72 -1.69 7.44 6.23
C GLY A 72 -1.12 7.86 7.58
N THR A 73 -2.01 8.00 8.57
CA THR A 73 -1.64 8.31 9.96
C THR A 73 -1.14 7.03 10.64
N VAL A 74 -0.09 7.16 11.46
CA VAL A 74 0.57 6.03 12.15
C VAL A 74 -0.09 5.75 13.49
#